data_AF-A0A6P3FZA1-F1
#
_entry.id   AF-A0A6P3FZA1-F1
#
_cell.length_a   1.000
_cell.length_b   1.000
_cell.length_c   1.000
_cell.angle_alpha   90.00
_cell.angle_beta   90.00
_cell.angle_gamma   90.00
#
_symmetry.space_group_name_H-M   'P 1'
#
loop_
_entity.id
_entity.type
_entity.pdbx_description
1 polymer ?
#
loop_
_entity_poly.entity_id
_entity_poly.type
_entity_poly.pdbx_seq_one_letter_code
_entity_poly.pdbx_strand_id
1 'polypeptide(L)'
;MEGLQCSWRHCLSGLLVQLLLAICFFSYLRVSWDRPTGYHRPEPSSSDAIARTLNGSPGLASIPQPLVPQNLLILLWTWPFNKPVSLSRCSDLWPGTADCQITTNHKVYQSADAVLVHHREVSYRPKAQLPPSPRPPGQRWVWFSMESPSHCRQLKALDGLFNLTMSYCSDSDIFTPYGWLVPRGDQPAAPPLNLSAKTGLVAWVVSNWKEGSARVRYYNQLRLHLPVDVYGKGHRPLPGQVMQQHLARYKFYLAFENSQHPDYITEKLWKNALQVPAVP
;
A
#
# COMPACT_ATOMS: atom_id res chain seq x y z
N MET A 1 8.53 -9.14 36.57
CA MET A 1 9.06 -9.86 35.39
C MET A 1 7.96 -10.74 34.89
N GLU A 2 7.38 -10.39 33.75
CA GLU A 2 6.74 -11.24 32.75
C GLU A 2 6.14 -10.27 31.72
N GLY A 3 6.62 -10.36 30.50
CA GLY A 3 6.38 -9.39 29.44
C GLY A 3 5.59 -9.95 28.27
N LEU A 4 5.26 -9.02 27.35
CA LEU A 4 4.69 -9.20 25.99
C LEU A 4 3.15 -9.39 25.96
N GLN A 5 2.37 -8.89 24.98
CA GLN A 5 2.64 -8.28 23.67
C GLN A 5 1.33 -7.65 23.11
N CYS A 6 1.38 -6.45 22.51
CA CYS A 6 0.36 -6.03 21.53
C CYS A 6 0.70 -6.66 20.19
N SER A 7 -0.24 -7.31 19.51
CA SER A 7 0.01 -7.95 18.21
C SER A 7 0.11 -6.92 17.07
N TRP A 8 1.27 -6.28 16.96
CA TRP A 8 1.72 -5.53 15.77
C TRP A 8 1.60 -6.35 14.48
N ARG A 9 1.52 -7.68 14.59
CA ARG A 9 1.29 -8.62 13.50
C ARG A 9 0.08 -8.23 12.65
N HIS A 10 -0.97 -7.64 13.21
CA HIS A 10 -2.19 -7.29 12.48
C HIS A 10 -2.06 -6.01 11.64
N CYS A 11 -1.22 -5.06 12.07
CA CYS A 11 -0.89 -3.86 11.28
C CYS A 11 0.14 -4.16 10.20
N LEU A 12 1.13 -4.99 10.51
CA LEU A 12 2.12 -5.46 9.55
C LEU A 12 1.52 -6.42 8.51
N SER A 13 0.61 -7.30 8.91
CA SER A 13 -0.16 -8.12 7.97
C SER A 13 -1.02 -7.24 7.06
N GLY A 14 -1.64 -6.18 7.59
CA GLY A 14 -2.37 -5.20 6.77
C GLY A 14 -1.48 -4.52 5.71
N LEU A 15 -0.29 -4.08 6.11
CA LEU A 15 0.69 -3.48 5.20
C LEU A 15 1.24 -4.48 4.17
N LEU A 16 1.49 -5.73 4.58
CA LEU A 16 1.93 -6.80 3.69
C LEU A 16 0.82 -7.21 2.70
N VAL A 17 -0.44 -7.25 3.15
CA VAL A 17 -1.61 -7.53 2.30
C VAL A 17 -1.78 -6.42 1.26
N GLN A 18 -1.67 -5.16 1.67
CA GLN A 18 -1.68 -4.03 0.73
C GLN A 18 -0.52 -4.14 -0.26
N LEU A 19 0.65 -4.59 0.21
CA LEU A 19 1.84 -4.71 -0.62
C LEU A 19 1.68 -5.72 -1.74
N LEU A 20 1.04 -6.83 -1.42
CA LEU A 20 0.81 -7.92 -2.35
C LEU A 20 -0.33 -7.61 -3.32
N LEU A 21 -1.42 -7.01 -2.84
CA LEU A 21 -2.54 -6.56 -3.69
C LEU A 21 -2.07 -5.68 -4.84
N ALA A 22 -1.16 -4.78 -4.52
CA ALA A 22 -0.60 -3.85 -5.45
C ALA A 22 0.28 -4.57 -6.49
N ILE A 23 1.14 -5.51 -6.08
CA ILE A 23 1.97 -6.29 -7.01
C ILE A 23 1.10 -7.14 -7.95
N CYS A 24 0.00 -7.70 -7.43
CA CYS A 24 -0.94 -8.53 -8.20
C CYS A 24 -1.74 -7.71 -9.22
N PHE A 25 -2.26 -6.55 -8.81
CA PHE A 25 -3.00 -5.65 -9.70
C PHE A 25 -2.14 -5.17 -10.87
N PHE A 26 -0.86 -4.88 -10.64
CA PHE A 26 0.03 -4.42 -11.72
C PHE A 26 0.58 -5.54 -12.59
N SER A 27 0.71 -6.76 -12.06
CA SER A 27 0.95 -7.93 -12.90
C SER A 27 -0.23 -8.19 -13.84
N TYR A 28 -1.47 -8.00 -13.35
CA TYR A 28 -2.68 -8.07 -14.17
C TYR A 28 -2.76 -6.93 -15.21
N LEU A 29 -2.44 -5.69 -14.83
CA LEU A 29 -2.45 -4.55 -15.74
C LEU A 29 -1.34 -4.62 -16.81
N ARG A 30 -0.14 -5.11 -16.49
CA ARG A 30 0.89 -5.36 -17.51
C ARG A 30 0.45 -6.43 -18.51
N VAL A 31 -0.17 -7.50 -18.02
CA VAL A 31 -0.73 -8.56 -18.87
C VAL A 31 -1.88 -8.05 -19.75
N SER A 32 -2.65 -7.05 -19.29
CA SER A 32 -3.73 -6.45 -20.10
C SER A 32 -3.25 -5.35 -21.06
N TRP A 33 -2.17 -4.63 -20.71
CA TRP A 33 -1.55 -3.60 -21.55
C TRP A 33 -0.63 -4.14 -22.64
N ASP A 34 -0.16 -5.39 -22.54
CA ASP A 34 0.61 -6.06 -23.61
C ASP A 34 -0.25 -6.47 -24.83
N ARG A 35 -1.48 -5.96 -24.95
CA ARG A 35 -2.14 -5.86 -26.26
C ARG A 35 -1.54 -4.67 -27.01
N PRO A 36 -0.82 -4.87 -28.12
CA PRO A 36 -0.23 -3.76 -28.85
C PRO A 36 -1.36 -2.88 -29.40
N THR A 37 -1.52 -1.69 -28.84
CA THR A 37 -2.31 -0.63 -29.45
C THR A 37 -1.48 -0.02 -30.59
N GLY A 38 -1.53 -0.70 -31.73
CA GLY A 38 -1.11 -0.17 -33.01
C GLY A 38 -2.18 0.79 -33.54
N TYR A 39 -1.79 2.06 -33.59
CA TYR A 39 -2.36 3.23 -34.26
C TYR A 39 -3.44 3.05 -35.35
N HIS A 40 -4.43 3.94 -35.25
CA HIS A 40 -5.38 4.48 -36.25
C HIS A 40 -5.95 3.56 -37.35
N ARG A 41 -7.28 3.46 -37.39
CA ARG A 41 -8.02 3.48 -38.66
C ARG A 41 -9.38 4.20 -38.54
N PRO A 42 -9.81 4.95 -39.57
CA PRO A 42 -11.10 5.63 -39.62
C PRO A 42 -12.26 4.63 -39.70
N GLU A 43 -13.48 5.12 -39.47
CA GLU A 43 -14.73 4.37 -39.65
C GLU A 43 -14.75 3.48 -40.91
N PRO A 44 -15.52 2.38 -40.86
CA PRO A 44 -16.13 1.90 -42.08
C PRO A 44 -17.63 1.61 -41.92
N SER A 45 -18.40 2.27 -42.78
CA SER A 45 -19.62 1.72 -43.36
C SER A 45 -19.37 0.34 -43.95
N SER A 46 -20.28 -0.57 -43.67
CA SER A 46 -20.40 -1.92 -44.23
C SER A 46 -20.54 -1.94 -45.75
N SER A 47 -19.79 -2.82 -46.42
CA SER A 47 -20.33 -3.80 -47.40
C SER A 47 -19.21 -4.46 -48.22
N ASP A 48 -19.31 -5.80 -48.32
CA ASP A 48 -18.89 -6.66 -49.44
C ASP A 48 -17.39 -6.90 -49.66
N ALA A 49 -16.84 -8.09 -49.37
CA ALA A 49 -16.94 -9.37 -50.08
C ALA A 49 -16.05 -9.49 -51.33
N ILE A 50 -15.54 -10.73 -51.52
CA ILE A 50 -14.98 -11.35 -52.74
C ILE A 50 -13.43 -11.48 -52.82
N ALA A 51 -13.00 -12.72 -52.51
CA ALA A 51 -12.06 -13.62 -53.20
C ALA A 51 -10.85 -13.08 -53.98
N ARG A 52 -9.66 -13.68 -53.72
CA ARG A 52 -8.80 -14.41 -54.70
C ARG A 52 -7.50 -14.98 -54.07
N THR A 53 -7.43 -16.31 -54.03
CA THR A 53 -6.40 -17.21 -54.61
C THR A 53 -4.90 -17.06 -54.30
N LEU A 54 -4.36 -18.08 -53.60
CA LEU A 54 -3.09 -18.83 -53.75
C LEU A 54 -1.73 -18.12 -53.97
N ASN A 55 -0.80 -18.26 -53.00
CA ASN A 55 0.47 -19.00 -53.11
C ASN A 55 1.46 -18.64 -51.98
N GLY A 56 1.96 -19.64 -51.25
CA GLY A 56 3.16 -19.52 -50.40
C GLY A 56 3.07 -20.22 -49.04
N SER A 57 3.61 -21.44 -48.95
CA SER A 57 4.00 -22.09 -47.68
C SER A 57 5.43 -21.64 -47.27
N PRO A 58 5.93 -21.97 -46.06
CA PRO A 58 5.51 -21.43 -44.78
C PRO A 58 6.72 -20.78 -44.06
N GLY A 59 6.64 -19.50 -43.74
CA GLY A 59 7.54 -18.90 -42.74
C GLY A 59 7.00 -19.26 -41.35
N LEU A 60 7.74 -20.11 -40.61
CA LEU A 60 7.42 -20.48 -39.25
C LEU A 60 7.50 -19.23 -38.35
N ALA A 61 6.41 -18.45 -38.30
CA ALA A 61 6.23 -17.43 -37.29
C ALA A 61 6.16 -18.16 -35.96
N SER A 62 7.20 -17.99 -35.14
CA SER A 62 7.23 -18.47 -33.77
C SER A 62 5.96 -17.99 -33.07
N ILE A 63 5.06 -18.92 -32.77
CA ILE A 63 3.94 -18.71 -31.86
C ILE A 63 4.54 -18.07 -30.60
N PRO A 64 4.03 -16.92 -30.10
CA PRO A 64 4.45 -16.39 -28.82
C PRO A 64 4.23 -17.51 -27.80
N GLN A 65 5.33 -18.04 -27.26
CA GLN A 65 5.20 -19.04 -26.21
C GLN A 65 4.35 -18.43 -25.10
N PRO A 66 3.34 -19.14 -24.58
CA PRO A 66 2.65 -18.71 -23.38
C PRO A 66 3.71 -18.42 -22.33
N LEU A 67 3.74 -17.20 -21.79
CA LEU A 67 4.61 -16.84 -20.68
C LEU A 67 4.39 -17.88 -19.58
N VAL A 68 5.35 -18.78 -19.42
CA VAL A 68 5.38 -19.75 -18.32
C VAL A 68 5.18 -18.93 -17.05
N PRO A 69 4.24 -19.27 -16.16
CA PRO A 69 4.08 -18.56 -14.89
C PRO A 69 5.41 -18.68 -14.13
N GLN A 70 6.26 -17.67 -14.25
CA GLN A 70 7.54 -17.66 -13.55
C GLN A 70 7.23 -17.43 -12.09
N ASN A 71 7.61 -18.40 -11.26
CA ASN A 71 7.54 -18.26 -9.81
C ASN A 71 8.56 -17.18 -9.40
N LEU A 72 8.09 -15.95 -9.20
CA LEU A 72 8.94 -14.78 -9.00
C LEU A 72 9.72 -14.88 -7.69
N LEU A 73 11.02 -14.63 -7.75
CA LEU A 73 11.87 -14.49 -6.57
C LEU A 73 11.99 -13.01 -6.18
N ILE A 74 11.34 -12.65 -5.08
CA ILE A 74 11.33 -11.29 -4.54
C ILE A 74 12.29 -11.21 -3.34
N LEU A 75 13.35 -10.42 -3.47
CA LEU A 75 14.26 -10.12 -2.38
C LEU A 75 13.76 -8.88 -1.62
N LEU A 76 13.42 -9.06 -0.34
CA LEU A 76 13.21 -7.95 0.57
C LEU A 76 14.57 -7.48 1.10
N TRP A 77 15.06 -6.35 0.56
CA TRP A 77 16.37 -5.80 0.89
C TRP A 77 16.41 -5.16 2.28
N THR A 78 15.30 -4.54 2.68
CA THR A 78 15.15 -3.96 4.02
C THR A 78 13.84 -4.42 4.64
N TRP A 79 13.92 -4.85 5.90
CA TRP A 79 12.72 -5.05 6.71
C TRP A 79 12.05 -3.70 6.97
N PRO A 80 10.77 -3.51 6.61
CA PRO A 80 10.06 -2.29 6.96
C PRO A 80 10.16 -2.02 8.46
N PHE A 81 10.67 -0.85 8.84
CA PHE A 81 10.88 -0.45 10.24
C PHE A 81 11.84 -1.35 11.04
N ASN A 82 12.71 -2.11 10.36
CA ASN A 82 13.57 -3.14 10.95
C ASN A 82 12.77 -4.20 11.73
N LYS A 83 11.56 -4.52 11.28
CA LYS A 83 10.69 -5.52 11.91
C LYS A 83 10.54 -6.75 11.01
N PRO A 84 11.16 -7.88 11.38
CA PRO A 84 10.92 -9.15 10.71
C PRO A 84 9.45 -9.56 10.80
N VAL A 85 8.92 -10.09 9.70
CA VAL A 85 7.60 -10.72 9.63
C VAL A 85 7.72 -12.10 9.00
N SER A 86 6.74 -12.96 9.26
CA SER A 86 6.67 -14.25 8.56
C SER A 86 6.49 -13.99 7.07
N LEU A 87 7.37 -14.57 6.28
CA LEU A 87 7.25 -14.56 4.82
C LEU A 87 6.53 -15.84 4.41
N SER A 88 5.55 -15.69 3.53
CA SER A 88 4.77 -16.78 2.95
C SER A 88 4.79 -16.63 1.43
N ARG A 89 4.39 -17.67 0.72
CA ARG A 89 4.30 -17.60 -0.74
C ARG A 89 3.17 -16.63 -1.14
N CYS A 90 3.26 -16.02 -2.32
CA CYS A 90 2.22 -15.07 -2.75
C CYS A 90 0.84 -15.73 -2.82
N SER A 91 0.77 -16.98 -3.29
CA SER A 91 -0.50 -17.72 -3.38
C SER A 91 -1.14 -18.01 -2.01
N ASP A 92 -0.32 -18.17 -0.97
CA ASP A 92 -0.82 -18.40 0.41
C ASP A 92 -1.38 -17.12 1.01
N LEU A 93 -0.75 -15.99 0.69
CA LEU A 93 -1.15 -14.66 1.17
C LEU A 93 -2.37 -14.13 0.43
N TRP A 94 -2.49 -14.48 -0.85
CA TRP A 94 -3.60 -14.08 -1.71
C TRP A 94 -4.03 -15.23 -2.63
N PRO A 95 -5.01 -16.05 -2.21
CA PRO A 95 -5.52 -17.13 -3.04
C PRO A 95 -6.00 -16.61 -4.41
N GLY A 96 -5.59 -17.29 -5.49
CA GLY A 96 -5.94 -16.91 -6.86
C GLY A 96 -4.95 -15.95 -7.54
N THR A 97 -3.83 -15.58 -6.90
CA THR A 97 -2.72 -14.87 -7.55
C THR A 97 -1.62 -15.81 -8.05
N ALA A 98 -0.81 -15.32 -8.99
CA ALA A 98 0.41 -16.00 -9.42
C ALA A 98 1.39 -16.12 -8.24
N ASP A 99 2.00 -17.31 -8.13
CA ASP A 99 2.82 -17.60 -6.97
C ASP A 99 4.19 -16.88 -7.01
N CYS A 100 4.77 -16.66 -5.84
CA CYS A 100 6.07 -16.03 -5.66
C CYS A 100 6.77 -16.56 -4.41
N GLN A 101 8.09 -16.42 -4.38
CA GLN A 101 8.91 -16.63 -3.20
C GLN A 101 9.50 -15.31 -2.71
N ILE A 102 9.15 -14.91 -1.49
CA ILE A 102 9.74 -13.75 -0.82
C ILE A 102 10.85 -14.22 0.12
N THR A 103 12.01 -13.59 0.06
CA THR A 103 13.15 -13.92 0.93
C THR A 103 13.90 -12.67 1.38
N THR A 104 14.61 -12.77 2.50
CA THR A 104 15.55 -11.74 2.98
C THR A 104 17.01 -12.20 2.87
N ASN A 105 17.26 -13.30 2.16
CA ASN A 105 18.61 -13.81 1.97
C ASN A 105 19.32 -13.00 0.87
N HIS A 106 20.16 -12.03 1.26
CA HIS A 106 20.85 -11.16 0.30
C HIS A 106 21.78 -11.91 -0.66
N LYS A 107 22.14 -13.17 -0.37
CA LYS A 107 22.91 -14.02 -1.31
C LYS A 107 22.17 -14.27 -2.63
N VAL A 108 20.85 -14.16 -2.64
CA VAL A 108 20.05 -14.33 -3.87
C VAL A 108 19.95 -13.05 -4.70
N TYR A 109 20.60 -11.96 -4.31
CA TYR A 109 20.49 -10.67 -5.00
C TYR A 109 20.76 -10.76 -6.51
N GLN A 110 21.75 -11.57 -6.93
CA GLN A 110 22.09 -11.71 -8.36
C GLN A 110 21.02 -12.45 -9.17
N SER A 111 20.17 -13.25 -8.52
CA SER A 111 19.14 -14.09 -9.17
C SER A 111 17.71 -13.66 -8.83
N ALA A 112 17.52 -12.61 -8.03
CA ALA A 112 16.19 -12.12 -7.68
C ALA A 112 15.58 -11.35 -8.85
N ASP A 113 14.31 -11.60 -9.15
CA ASP A 113 13.56 -10.91 -10.20
C ASP A 113 13.20 -9.48 -9.78
N ALA A 114 12.89 -9.30 -8.49
CA ALA A 114 12.59 -8.02 -7.90
C ALA A 114 13.31 -7.82 -6.56
N VAL A 115 13.69 -6.57 -6.28
CA VAL A 115 14.30 -6.16 -5.01
C VAL A 115 13.45 -5.04 -4.41
N LEU A 116 12.80 -5.36 -3.30
CA LEU A 116 11.94 -4.44 -2.57
C LEU A 116 12.75 -3.72 -1.49
N VAL A 117 12.75 -2.39 -1.56
CA VAL A 117 13.49 -1.52 -0.64
C VAL A 117 12.52 -0.58 0.06
N HIS A 118 12.35 -0.75 1.37
CA HIS A 118 11.59 0.20 2.17
C HIS A 118 12.41 1.48 2.42
N HIS A 119 11.81 2.63 2.11
CA HIS A 119 12.45 3.94 2.11
C HIS A 119 13.11 4.28 3.45
N ARG A 120 12.42 4.01 4.57
CA ARG A 120 12.84 4.49 5.89
C ARG A 120 14.25 4.00 6.24
N GLU A 121 14.54 2.74 5.97
CA GLU A 121 15.83 2.12 6.32
C GLU A 121 16.99 2.65 5.47
N VAL A 122 16.75 3.02 4.21
CA VAL A 122 17.78 3.54 3.30
C VAL A 122 17.88 5.07 3.29
N SER A 123 16.90 5.76 3.87
CA SER A 123 16.78 7.22 3.81
C SER A 123 17.84 8.01 4.59
N TYR A 124 18.71 7.35 5.38
CA TYR A 124 19.76 8.02 6.16
C TYR A 124 21.10 8.10 5.40
N ARG A 125 21.50 7.00 4.75
CA ARG A 125 22.70 6.92 3.91
C ARG A 125 22.39 6.11 2.63
N PRO A 126 21.57 6.64 1.70
CA PRO A 126 21.15 5.93 0.49
C PRO A 126 22.28 5.20 -0.24
N LYS A 127 23.39 5.91 -0.52
CA LYS A 127 24.55 5.35 -1.24
C LYS A 127 25.15 4.10 -0.58
N ALA A 128 25.09 4.00 0.75
CA ALA A 128 25.68 2.88 1.49
C ALA A 128 24.66 1.81 1.88
N GLN A 129 23.35 2.08 1.75
CA GLN A 129 22.29 1.22 2.25
C GLN A 129 21.47 0.57 1.13
N LEU A 130 21.59 1.06 -0.10
CA LEU A 130 20.99 0.45 -1.28
C LEU A 130 21.73 -0.83 -1.71
N PRO A 131 21.07 -1.71 -2.49
CA PRO A 131 21.75 -2.85 -3.09
C PRO A 131 22.89 -2.42 -4.02
N PRO A 132 23.88 -3.29 -4.25
CA PRO A 132 25.04 -2.94 -5.06
C PRO A 132 24.67 -2.71 -6.53
N SER A 133 25.32 -1.73 -7.15
CA SER A 133 25.22 -1.40 -8.58
C SER A 133 26.47 -1.90 -9.32
N PRO A 134 26.39 -2.32 -10.60
CA PRO A 134 25.22 -2.33 -11.48
C PRO A 134 24.20 -3.40 -11.11
N ARG A 135 22.94 -3.15 -11.48
CA ARG A 135 21.84 -4.10 -11.26
C ARG A 135 21.92 -5.25 -12.27
N PRO A 136 21.59 -6.49 -11.87
CA PRO A 136 21.45 -7.59 -12.81
C PRO A 136 20.44 -7.24 -13.93
N PRO A 137 20.70 -7.66 -15.19
CA PRO A 137 19.75 -7.47 -16.28
C PRO A 137 18.38 -8.06 -15.96
N GLY A 138 17.31 -7.32 -16.26
CA GLY A 138 15.93 -7.75 -16.01
C GLY A 138 15.43 -7.51 -14.58
N GLN A 139 16.31 -7.40 -13.58
CA GLN A 139 15.92 -7.18 -12.19
C GLN A 139 15.23 -5.82 -11.98
N ARG A 140 14.08 -5.82 -11.32
CA ARG A 140 13.32 -4.62 -10.98
C ARG A 140 13.56 -4.20 -9.54
N TRP A 141 14.03 -2.97 -9.33
CA TRP A 141 14.05 -2.38 -8.00
C TRP A 141 12.74 -1.65 -7.72
N VAL A 142 12.14 -1.96 -6.57
CA VAL A 142 10.87 -1.40 -6.11
C VAL A 142 11.12 -0.52 -4.89
N TRP A 143 10.81 0.77 -5.01
CA TRP A 143 10.82 1.70 -3.89
C TRP A 143 9.51 1.60 -3.13
N PHE A 144 9.57 1.32 -1.83
CA PHE A 144 8.37 1.17 -0.99
C PHE A 144 8.32 2.21 0.13
N SER A 145 7.21 2.95 0.21
CA SER A 145 6.87 3.75 1.39
C SER A 145 5.38 3.97 1.55
N MET A 146 4.92 3.92 2.79
CA MET A 146 3.57 4.31 3.20
C MET A 146 3.55 5.67 3.90
N GLU A 147 4.69 6.35 3.96
CA GLU A 147 4.82 7.65 4.60
C GLU A 147 4.71 8.77 3.54
N SER A 148 4.16 9.90 3.96
CA SER A 148 4.01 11.07 3.12
C SER A 148 5.35 11.63 2.61
N PRO A 149 5.38 12.30 1.44
CA PRO A 149 6.59 12.95 0.92
C PRO A 149 7.25 13.90 1.93
N SER A 150 6.46 14.65 2.72
CA SER A 150 6.99 15.55 3.76
C SER A 150 7.73 14.84 4.90
N HIS A 151 7.54 13.54 5.04
CA HIS A 151 8.15 12.71 6.07
C HIS A 151 9.16 11.70 5.51
N CYS A 152 9.35 11.68 4.19
CA CYS A 152 10.36 10.89 3.49
C CYS A 152 11.65 11.70 3.29
N ARG A 153 12.68 11.41 4.08
CA ARG A 153 14.01 12.07 3.96
C ARG A 153 14.74 11.62 2.69
N GLN A 154 15.53 12.53 2.10
CA GLN A 154 16.43 12.23 0.98
C GLN A 154 15.74 11.63 -0.27
N LEU A 155 14.46 11.91 -0.52
CA LEU A 155 13.76 11.44 -1.73
C LEU A 155 14.52 11.82 -3.01
N LYS A 156 14.98 13.06 -3.13
CA LYS A 156 15.74 13.53 -4.29
C LYS A 156 17.04 12.74 -4.54
N ALA A 157 17.65 12.19 -3.49
CA ALA A 157 18.87 11.40 -3.64
C ALA A 157 18.61 9.98 -4.18
N LEU A 158 17.35 9.57 -4.22
CA LEU A 158 16.88 8.27 -4.73
C LEU A 158 16.28 8.39 -6.14
N ASP A 159 16.24 9.59 -6.71
CA ASP A 159 15.64 9.84 -8.01
C ASP A 159 16.36 9.08 -9.12
N GLY A 160 15.58 8.49 -10.03
CA GLY A 160 16.08 7.64 -11.12
C GLY A 160 16.72 6.31 -10.71
N LEU A 161 16.75 5.94 -9.42
CA LEU A 161 17.39 4.67 -8.98
C LEU A 161 16.46 3.46 -9.04
N PHE A 162 15.15 3.68 -8.96
CA PHE A 162 14.14 2.62 -8.89
C PHE A 162 13.37 2.49 -10.20
N ASN A 163 12.87 1.29 -10.50
CA ASN A 163 12.01 1.08 -11.66
C ASN A 163 10.54 1.25 -11.35
N LEU A 164 10.13 0.86 -10.15
CA LEU A 164 8.74 0.83 -9.73
C LEU A 164 8.62 1.53 -8.38
N THR A 165 7.54 2.28 -8.24
CA THR A 165 7.10 2.92 -7.01
C THR A 165 5.99 2.10 -6.38
N MET A 166 6.02 2.04 -5.07
CA MET A 166 5.07 1.30 -4.30
C MET A 166 4.64 2.13 -3.09
N SER A 167 3.40 2.61 -3.09
CA SER A 167 2.94 3.55 -2.07
C SER A 167 1.44 3.66 -1.96
N TYR A 168 0.96 4.47 -1.02
CA TYR A 168 -0.45 4.83 -0.90
C TYR A 168 -0.97 5.72 -2.04
N CYS A 169 -0.10 6.29 -2.88
CA CYS A 169 -0.50 7.22 -3.94
C CYS A 169 -1.12 6.45 -5.12
N SER A 170 -2.27 6.89 -5.62
CA SER A 170 -3.03 6.16 -6.65
C SER A 170 -2.32 6.09 -8.00
N ASP A 171 -1.36 6.96 -8.24
CA ASP A 171 -0.52 7.00 -9.44
C ASP A 171 0.77 6.17 -9.34
N SER A 172 1.02 5.51 -8.20
CA SER A 172 2.19 4.64 -8.05
C SER A 172 2.08 3.36 -8.87
N ASP A 173 3.22 2.83 -9.33
CA ASP A 173 3.28 1.57 -10.10
C ASP A 173 2.77 0.36 -9.33
N ILE A 174 2.59 0.47 -8.02
CA ILE A 174 2.14 -0.57 -7.10
C ILE A 174 1.32 0.15 -6.00
N PHE A 175 0.05 0.44 -6.34
CA PHE A 175 -0.91 1.13 -5.45
C PHE A 175 -1.31 0.31 -4.22
N THR A 176 -0.91 0.83 -3.05
CA THR A 176 -0.93 0.16 -1.75
C THR A 176 -1.64 1.08 -0.73
N PRO A 177 -2.96 1.29 -0.82
CA PRO A 177 -3.67 2.19 0.08
C PRO A 177 -3.87 1.57 1.46
N TYR A 178 -3.94 2.40 2.51
CA TYR A 178 -4.22 1.93 3.88
C TYR A 178 -5.60 1.26 4.06
N GLY A 179 -6.52 1.47 3.12
CA GLY A 179 -7.83 0.85 3.08
C GLY A 179 -8.59 1.27 1.82
N TRP A 180 -9.68 0.57 1.53
CA TRP A 180 -10.58 0.89 0.42
C TRP A 180 -12.01 0.52 0.79
N LEU A 181 -12.96 1.11 0.08
CA LEU A 181 -14.38 0.75 0.17
C LEU A 181 -14.68 -0.38 -0.81
N VAL A 182 -15.54 -1.29 -0.41
CA VAL A 182 -16.10 -2.34 -1.27
C VAL A 182 -17.61 -2.17 -1.35
N PRO A 183 -18.24 -2.46 -2.49
CA PRO A 183 -19.70 -2.54 -2.57
C PRO A 183 -20.21 -3.52 -1.52
N ARG A 184 -21.29 -3.14 -0.82
CA ARG A 184 -21.89 -3.95 0.25
C ARG A 184 -22.41 -5.30 -0.24
N GLY A 185 -22.79 -5.41 -1.52
CA GLY A 185 -23.46 -6.59 -2.07
C GLY A 185 -24.74 -6.93 -1.30
N ASP A 186 -25.07 -8.22 -1.25
CA ASP A 186 -26.25 -8.75 -0.54
C ASP A 186 -25.99 -9.02 0.96
N GLN A 187 -24.96 -8.40 1.55
CA GLN A 187 -24.69 -8.60 2.97
C GLN A 187 -25.80 -8.01 3.84
N PRO A 188 -26.19 -8.70 4.94
CA PRO A 188 -27.17 -8.19 5.87
C PRO A 188 -26.78 -6.80 6.39
N ALA A 189 -27.79 -5.97 6.67
CA ALA A 189 -27.54 -4.69 7.33
C ALA A 189 -26.80 -4.94 8.66
N ALA A 190 -25.76 -4.14 8.92
CA ALA A 190 -25.09 -4.16 10.21
C ALA A 190 -26.11 -3.87 11.32
N PRO A 191 -25.99 -4.50 12.50
CA PRO A 191 -26.87 -4.22 13.62
C PRO A 191 -26.83 -2.73 13.97
N PRO A 192 -27.95 -2.15 14.44
CA PRO A 192 -28.00 -0.74 14.79
C PRO A 192 -26.96 -0.41 15.85
N LEU A 193 -26.25 0.70 15.63
CA LEU A 193 -25.21 1.16 16.54
C LEU A 193 -25.82 1.57 17.87
N ASN A 194 -25.32 0.99 18.98
CA ASN A 194 -25.75 1.39 20.31
C ASN A 194 -25.15 2.76 20.70
N LEU A 195 -25.86 3.84 20.34
CA LEU A 195 -25.42 5.21 20.63
C LEU A 195 -25.37 5.53 22.13
N SER A 196 -26.13 4.83 22.98
CA SER A 196 -26.08 5.06 24.43
C SER A 196 -24.80 4.53 25.07
N ALA A 197 -24.14 3.54 24.44
CA ALA A 197 -22.84 3.05 24.86
C ALA A 197 -21.68 4.01 24.50
N LYS A 198 -21.93 5.03 23.65
CA LYS A 198 -20.93 6.04 23.27
C LYS A 198 -20.94 7.21 24.25
N THR A 199 -20.10 7.11 25.27
CA THR A 199 -19.97 8.08 26.37
C THR A 199 -19.10 9.29 26.04
N GLY A 200 -18.19 9.18 25.07
CA GLY A 200 -17.32 10.27 24.63
C GLY A 200 -17.88 11.01 23.41
N LEU A 201 -17.66 12.33 23.35
CA LEU A 201 -18.08 13.12 22.19
C LEU A 201 -17.07 13.01 21.05
N VAL A 202 -15.88 13.62 21.22
CA VAL A 202 -14.81 13.64 20.22
C VAL A 202 -13.50 13.14 20.83
N ALA A 203 -12.84 12.20 20.17
CA ALA A 203 -11.47 11.79 20.50
C ALA A 203 -10.48 12.21 19.41
N TRP A 204 -9.25 12.48 19.83
CA TRP A 204 -8.13 12.66 18.91
C TRP A 204 -6.86 12.00 19.46
N VAL A 205 -6.29 11.06 18.71
CA VAL A 205 -5.04 10.39 19.08
C VAL A 205 -3.91 10.94 18.22
N VAL A 206 -2.97 11.64 18.85
CA VAL A 206 -1.90 12.35 18.15
C VAL A 206 -0.58 12.27 18.93
N SER A 207 0.49 11.85 18.23
CA SER A 207 1.85 11.75 18.81
C SER A 207 2.89 12.62 18.11
N ASN A 208 2.56 13.19 16.95
CA ASN A 208 3.44 14.10 16.18
C ASN A 208 2.87 15.53 16.29
N TRP A 209 2.85 16.08 17.49
CA TRP A 209 2.32 17.43 17.72
C TRP A 209 3.23 18.50 17.13
N LYS A 210 2.68 19.37 16.28
CA LYS A 210 3.37 20.53 15.71
C LYS A 210 2.41 21.71 15.70
N GLU A 211 2.67 22.72 16.51
CA GLU A 211 1.74 23.83 16.74
C GLU A 211 1.29 24.52 15.43
N GLY A 212 2.23 24.72 14.50
CA GLY A 212 1.94 25.32 13.20
C GLY A 212 1.27 24.42 12.16
N SER A 213 1.02 23.13 12.46
CA SER A 213 0.40 22.21 11.50
C SER A 213 -1.10 22.48 11.34
N ALA A 214 -1.64 22.22 10.14
CA ALA A 214 -3.05 22.45 9.84
C ALA A 214 -4.00 21.78 10.84
N ARG A 215 -3.72 20.52 11.22
CA ARG A 215 -4.51 19.75 12.19
C ARG A 215 -4.52 20.35 13.60
N VAL A 216 -3.39 20.89 14.06
CA VAL A 216 -3.30 21.51 15.40
C VAL A 216 -4.00 22.86 15.38
N ARG A 217 -3.83 23.65 14.32
CA ARG A 217 -4.57 24.91 14.14
C ARG A 217 -6.08 24.68 14.12
N TYR A 218 -6.56 23.66 13.39
CA TYR A 218 -7.97 23.30 13.37
C TYR A 218 -8.47 22.88 14.75
N TYR A 219 -7.74 21.99 15.43
CA TYR A 219 -8.06 21.58 16.81
C TYR A 219 -8.16 22.78 17.77
N ASN A 220 -7.24 23.74 17.68
CA ASN A 220 -7.23 24.92 18.55
C ASN A 220 -8.47 25.81 18.35
N GLN A 221 -9.05 25.83 17.16
CA GLN A 221 -10.34 26.50 16.91
C GLN A 221 -11.50 25.65 17.41
N LEU A 222 -11.53 24.35 17.06
CA LEU A 222 -12.63 23.44 17.41
C LEU A 222 -12.84 23.33 18.93
N ARG A 223 -11.74 23.24 19.70
CA ARG A 223 -11.79 23.05 21.16
C ARG A 223 -12.45 24.21 21.91
N LEU A 224 -12.61 25.37 21.28
CA LEU A 224 -13.32 26.52 21.86
C LEU A 224 -14.84 26.32 21.85
N HIS A 225 -15.34 25.43 21.01
CA HIS A 225 -16.78 25.22 20.80
C HIS A 225 -17.29 23.90 21.37
N LEU A 226 -16.44 22.89 21.48
CA LEU A 226 -16.82 21.59 22.04
C LEU A 226 -15.62 20.84 22.65
N PRO A 227 -15.85 19.96 23.65
CA PRO A 227 -14.79 19.21 24.28
C PRO A 227 -14.21 18.14 23.34
N VAL A 228 -12.88 18.10 23.27
CA VAL A 228 -12.11 17.11 22.51
C VAL A 228 -11.12 16.43 23.45
N ASP A 229 -11.27 15.13 23.64
CA ASP A 229 -10.32 14.33 24.42
C ASP A 229 -9.09 14.01 23.57
N VAL A 230 -7.93 14.52 23.98
CA VAL A 230 -6.67 14.32 23.26
C VAL A 230 -5.81 13.27 23.97
N TYR A 231 -5.32 12.32 23.18
CA TYR A 231 -4.48 11.21 23.62
C TYR A 231 -3.17 11.15 22.83
N GLY A 232 -2.15 10.51 23.41
CA GLY A 232 -0.86 10.29 22.77
C GLY A 232 0.28 11.07 23.43
N LYS A 233 1.39 11.23 22.71
CA LYS A 233 2.61 11.85 23.25
C LYS A 233 2.32 13.32 23.62
N GLY A 234 2.57 13.69 24.87
CA GLY A 234 2.30 15.04 25.39
C GLY A 234 0.86 15.27 25.87
N HIS A 235 0.03 14.24 25.84
CA HIS A 235 -1.38 14.28 26.27
C HIS A 235 -1.72 13.06 27.15
N ARG A 236 -3.00 12.72 27.25
CA ARG A 236 -3.43 11.54 28.02
C ARG A 236 -2.86 10.28 27.38
N PRO A 237 -2.24 9.37 28.16
CA PRO A 237 -1.73 8.12 27.60
C PRO A 237 -2.89 7.25 27.13
N LEU A 238 -2.70 6.61 25.97
CA LEU A 238 -3.62 5.59 25.46
C LEU A 238 -2.81 4.44 24.87
N PRO A 239 -2.70 3.29 25.57
CA PRO A 239 -1.96 2.15 25.07
C PRO A 239 -2.57 1.60 23.77
N GLY A 240 -1.71 1.25 22.82
CA GLY A 240 -2.15 0.74 21.52
C GLY A 240 -3.03 -0.52 21.60
N GLN A 241 -2.85 -1.35 22.63
CA GLN A 241 -3.63 -2.58 22.85
C GLN A 241 -5.12 -2.30 23.06
N VAL A 242 -5.43 -1.25 23.80
CA VAL A 242 -6.81 -0.91 24.21
C VAL A 242 -7.39 0.23 23.39
N MET A 243 -6.61 0.80 22.47
CA MET A 243 -6.98 1.99 21.71
C MET A 243 -8.31 1.80 20.98
N GLN A 244 -8.50 0.70 20.24
CA GLN A 244 -9.71 0.49 19.46
C GLN A 244 -10.95 0.38 20.36
N GLN A 245 -10.88 -0.43 21.42
CA GLN A 245 -11.95 -0.56 22.42
C GLN A 245 -12.25 0.79 23.10
N HIS A 246 -11.23 1.58 23.39
CA HIS A 246 -11.37 2.90 24.00
C HIS A 246 -12.05 3.89 23.05
N LEU A 247 -11.62 3.94 21.79
CA LEU A 247 -12.16 4.82 20.75
C LEU A 247 -13.60 4.47 20.36
N ALA A 248 -14.01 3.20 20.46
CA ALA A 248 -15.38 2.77 20.20
C ALA A 248 -16.43 3.48 21.09
N ARG A 249 -16.00 4.03 22.23
CA ARG A 249 -16.85 4.81 23.16
C ARG A 249 -17.11 6.24 22.68
N TYR A 250 -16.45 6.70 21.61
CA TYR A 250 -16.61 8.05 21.09
C TYR A 250 -17.58 8.09 19.90
N LYS A 251 -18.32 9.19 19.79
CA LYS A 251 -19.20 9.47 18.64
C LYS A 251 -18.42 9.92 17.42
N PHE A 252 -17.43 10.78 17.62
CA PHE A 252 -16.58 11.34 16.59
C PHE A 252 -15.09 11.07 16.87
N TYR A 253 -14.30 10.95 15.81
CA TYR A 253 -12.85 10.80 15.89
C TYR A 253 -12.17 11.74 14.90
N LEU A 254 -11.26 12.60 15.36
CA LEU A 254 -10.53 13.49 14.45
C LEU A 254 -9.46 12.70 13.67
N ALA A 255 -9.79 12.28 12.44
CA ALA A 255 -8.93 11.48 11.58
C ALA A 255 -7.85 12.29 10.82
N PHE A 256 -7.25 13.31 11.46
CA PHE A 256 -6.32 14.21 10.79
C PHE A 256 -4.92 13.65 10.57
N GLU A 257 -4.48 13.68 9.31
CA GLU A 257 -3.14 13.27 8.92
C GLU A 257 -2.04 14.20 9.39
N ASN A 258 -0.80 13.67 9.41
CA ASN A 258 0.38 14.42 9.87
C ASN A 258 0.87 15.46 8.85
N SER A 259 0.37 15.41 7.62
CA SER A 259 0.73 16.25 6.47
C SER A 259 -0.42 16.21 5.46
N GLN A 260 -0.40 17.13 4.49
CA GLN A 260 -1.44 17.26 3.47
C GLN A 260 -0.84 16.87 2.12
N HIS A 261 -1.20 15.69 1.63
CA HIS A 261 -0.79 15.17 0.32
C HIS A 261 -2.00 14.48 -0.33
N PRO A 262 -2.10 14.50 -1.67
CA PRO A 262 -3.09 13.71 -2.39
C PRO A 262 -3.07 12.25 -1.95
N ASP A 263 -4.26 11.63 -1.87
CA ASP A 263 -4.48 10.22 -1.51
C ASP A 263 -3.96 9.76 -0.13
N TYR A 264 -3.35 10.66 0.66
CA TYR A 264 -2.79 10.30 1.96
C TYR A 264 -3.88 10.14 3.00
N ILE A 265 -4.50 8.97 3.03
CA ILE A 265 -5.57 8.58 3.94
C ILE A 265 -5.14 7.31 4.65
N THR A 266 -4.87 7.38 5.95
CA THR A 266 -4.14 6.33 6.68
C THR A 266 -5.02 5.52 7.64
N GLU A 267 -4.38 4.78 8.55
CA GLU A 267 -5.06 4.07 9.65
C GLU A 267 -5.97 4.98 10.49
N LYS A 268 -5.77 6.30 10.48
CA LYS A 268 -6.59 7.25 11.25
C LYS A 268 -8.05 7.22 10.80
N LEU A 269 -8.29 7.22 9.49
CA LEU A 269 -9.65 7.07 8.95
C LEU A 269 -10.10 5.61 9.06
N TRP A 270 -9.33 4.71 8.45
CA TRP A 270 -9.77 3.34 8.21
C TRP A 270 -9.91 2.53 9.49
N LYS A 271 -8.92 2.62 10.39
CA LYS A 271 -8.86 1.81 11.60
C LYS A 271 -9.42 2.57 12.81
N ASN A 272 -8.96 3.79 13.05
CA ASN A 272 -9.29 4.49 14.29
C ASN A 272 -10.68 5.16 14.29
N ALA A 273 -11.34 5.29 13.13
CA ALA A 273 -12.71 5.78 13.03
C ALA A 273 -13.68 4.71 12.51
N LEU A 274 -13.51 4.28 11.25
CA LEU A 274 -14.49 3.44 10.56
C LEU A 274 -14.63 2.03 11.15
N GLN A 275 -13.54 1.40 11.61
CA GLN A 275 -13.60 0.08 12.27
C GLN A 275 -14.14 0.12 13.71
N VAL A 276 -14.21 1.30 14.35
CA VAL A 276 -14.72 1.48 15.74
C VAL A 276 -16.05 2.27 15.78
N PRO A 277 -16.90 2.02 14.78
CA PRO A 277 -17.98 2.88 14.29
C PRO A 277 -18.03 4.30 14.89
N ALA A 278 -17.01 5.11 14.65
CA ALA A 278 -16.99 6.54 14.97
C ALA A 278 -17.05 7.35 13.67
N VAL A 279 -17.71 8.51 13.71
CA VAL A 279 -17.75 9.44 12.57
C VAL A 279 -16.39 10.15 12.48
N PRO A 280 -15.65 10.01 11.37
CA PRO A 280 -14.34 10.65 11.18
C PRO A 280 -14.43 12.16 10.91
#